data_AF-A0A151WHX0-F1
#
_entry.id   AF-A0A151WHX0-F1
#
_cell.length_a   1.000
_cell.length_b   1.000
_cell.length_c   1.000
_cell.angle_alpha   90.00
_cell.angle_beta   90.00
_cell.angle_gamma   90.00
#
_symmetry.space_group_name_H-M   'P 1'
#
loop_
_entity.id
_entity.type
_entity.pdbx_description
1 polymer ?
#
loop_
_entity_poly.entity_id
_entity_poly.type
_entity_poly.pdbx_seq_one_letter_code
_entity_poly.pdbx_strand_id
1 'polypeptide(L)'
;MKHFGLLCIFLILIHFSTQIPKFENCPESVTKTFNTCECCTVKCSAEGTEMQALACPLSHCAGTQIGYHEDKTKVYPDCCGHPICKEE
;
A
#
# COMPACT_ATOMS: atom_id res chain seq x y z
N MET A 1 -33.41 -2.80 -16.80
CA MET A 1 -32.42 -3.23 -15.79
C MET A 1 -31.05 -3.58 -16.39
N LYS A 2 -30.59 -2.88 -17.45
CA LYS A 2 -29.35 -3.21 -18.17
C LYS A 2 -28.16 -2.31 -17.77
N HIS A 3 -28.46 -1.11 -17.27
CA HIS A 3 -27.47 -0.15 -16.79
C HIS A 3 -26.92 -0.46 -15.39
N PHE A 4 -27.66 -1.23 -14.57
CA PHE A 4 -27.27 -1.54 -13.20
C PHE A 4 -26.03 -2.45 -13.15
N GLY A 5 -25.97 -3.47 -14.03
CA GLY A 5 -24.79 -4.34 -14.15
C GLY A 5 -23.54 -3.60 -14.63
N LEU A 6 -23.73 -2.61 -15.52
CA LEU A 6 -22.64 -1.77 -16.03
C LEU A 6 -22.05 -0.88 -14.92
N LEU A 7 -22.91 -0.34 -14.06
CA LEU A 7 -22.52 0.48 -12.91
C LEU A 7 -21.75 -0.34 -11.86
N CYS A 8 -22.17 -1.58 -11.59
CA CYS A 8 -21.43 -2.49 -10.71
C CYS A 8 -20.02 -2.82 -11.25
N ILE A 9 -19.87 -3.03 -12.56
CA ILE A 9 -18.55 -3.29 -13.18
C ILE A 9 -17.64 -2.06 -13.04
N PHE A 10 -18.17 -0.85 -13.26
CA PHE A 10 -17.40 0.39 -13.08
C PHE A 10 -16.94 0.59 -11.64
N LEU A 11 -17.76 0.27 -10.64
CA LEU A 11 -17.40 0.41 -9.23
C LEU A 11 -16.29 -0.58 -8.81
N ILE A 12 -16.31 -1.80 -9.33
CA ILE A 12 -15.25 -2.80 -9.07
C ILE A 12 -13.91 -2.31 -9.64
N LEU A 13 -13.91 -1.71 -10.83
CA LEU A 13 -12.69 -1.20 -11.48
C LEU A 13 -12.04 -0.03 -10.72
N ILE A 14 -12.84 0.84 -10.07
CA ILE A 14 -12.33 1.97 -9.29
C ILE A 14 -11.68 1.49 -7.98
N HIS A 15 -12.21 0.45 -7.35
CA HIS A 15 -11.68 -0.10 -6.09
C HIS A 15 -10.28 -0.72 -6.23
N PHE A 16 -9.95 -1.28 -7.41
CA PHE A 16 -8.60 -1.82 -7.65
C PHE A 16 -7.53 -0.74 -7.87
N SER A 17 -7.91 0.53 -8.03
CA SER A 17 -6.99 1.60 -8.41
C SER A 17 -6.40 2.39 -7.23
N THR A 18 -6.75 2.07 -5.98
CA THR A 18 -6.38 2.90 -4.81
C THR A 18 -5.17 2.40 -4.01
N GLN A 19 -4.46 1.36 -4.47
CA GLN A 19 -3.25 0.91 -3.80
C GLN A 19 -2.05 1.64 -4.42
N ILE A 20 -1.60 2.70 -3.76
CA ILE A 20 -0.61 3.64 -4.30
C ILE A 20 0.66 3.56 -3.44
N PRO A 21 1.70 2.87 -3.91
CA PRO A 21 3.03 2.97 -3.32
C PRO A 21 3.49 4.42 -3.25
N LYS A 22 4.19 4.78 -2.18
CA LYS A 22 4.76 6.11 -2.06
C LYS A 22 6.06 6.17 -2.87
N PHE A 23 6.12 7.00 -3.90
CA PHE A 23 7.34 7.19 -4.69
C PHE A 23 8.07 8.47 -4.27
N GLU A 24 9.38 8.38 -4.06
CA GLU A 24 10.24 9.53 -3.75
C GLU A 24 11.37 9.62 -4.79
N ASN A 25 11.44 10.76 -5.49
CA ASN A 25 12.46 11.06 -6.49
C ASN A 25 12.53 10.08 -7.68
N CYS A 26 11.43 9.38 -7.98
CA CYS A 26 11.36 8.44 -9.09
C CYS A 26 10.80 9.08 -10.37
N PRO A 27 11.34 8.73 -11.56
CA PRO A 27 10.76 9.18 -12.83
C PRO A 27 9.40 8.51 -13.08
N GLU A 28 8.53 9.14 -13.88
CA GLU A 28 7.20 8.61 -14.19
C GLU A 28 7.21 7.22 -14.84
N SER A 29 8.29 6.88 -15.56
CA SER A 29 8.44 5.54 -16.14
C SER A 29 8.39 4.47 -15.06
N VAL A 30 9.01 4.73 -13.89
CA VAL A 30 9.06 3.80 -12.76
C VAL A 30 7.70 3.72 -12.06
N THR A 31 7.04 4.86 -11.84
CA THR A 31 5.74 4.89 -11.15
C THR A 31 4.64 4.16 -11.92
N LYS A 32 4.73 4.11 -13.26
CA LYS A 32 3.79 3.40 -14.13
C LYS A 32 4.07 1.90 -14.24
N THR A 33 5.32 1.47 -14.07
CA THR A 33 5.70 0.06 -14.20
C THR A 33 5.81 -0.68 -12.88
N PHE A 34 5.96 0.02 -11.76
CA PHE A 34 6.19 -0.61 -10.46
C PHE A 34 4.87 -1.11 -9.85
N ASN A 35 4.73 -2.43 -9.76
CA ASN A 35 3.53 -3.12 -9.24
C ASN A 35 3.87 -4.20 -8.20
N THR A 36 5.07 -4.18 -7.64
CA THR A 36 5.59 -5.24 -6.76
C THR A 36 5.19 -5.09 -5.30
N CYS A 37 4.63 -3.95 -4.89
CA CYS A 37 4.11 -3.74 -3.53
C CYS A 37 2.82 -2.92 -3.57
N GLU A 38 1.93 -3.13 -2.60
CA GLU A 38 0.72 -2.32 -2.40
C GLU A 38 0.96 -1.20 -1.38
N CYS A 39 1.69 -1.50 -0.29
CA CYS A 39 2.04 -0.57 0.79
C CYS A 39 3.56 -0.58 1.03
N CYS A 40 4.28 0.24 0.27
CA CYS A 40 5.71 0.46 0.47
C CYS A 40 6.10 1.87 0.04
N THR A 41 7.31 2.28 0.43
CA THR A 41 7.97 3.46 -0.15
C THR A 41 9.04 3.01 -1.13
N VAL A 42 9.05 3.58 -2.33
CA VAL A 42 10.10 3.40 -3.33
C VAL A 42 10.89 4.70 -3.44
N LYS A 43 12.17 4.65 -3.14
CA LYS A 43 13.10 5.77 -3.31
C LYS A 43 14.02 5.50 -4.48
N CYS A 44 14.13 6.45 -5.39
CA CYS A 44 15.09 6.37 -6.48
C CYS A 44 16.29 7.29 -6.18
N SER A 45 17.51 6.74 -6.25
CA SER A 45 18.77 7.51 -6.18
C SER A 45 19.42 7.59 -7.56
N ALA A 46 20.09 8.72 -7.82
CA ALA A 46 20.78 9.04 -9.08
C ALA A 46 19.91 8.83 -10.35
N GLU A 47 19.11 9.82 -10.73
CA GLU A 47 18.38 9.87 -12.02
C GLU A 47 17.54 8.61 -12.38
N GLY A 48 17.20 7.75 -11.40
CA GLY A 48 16.43 6.53 -11.60
C GLY A 48 17.24 5.26 -11.88
N THR A 49 18.57 5.27 -11.75
CA THR A 49 19.40 4.06 -11.92
C THR A 49 19.41 3.15 -10.70
N GLU A 50 19.19 3.70 -9.51
CA GLU A 50 19.10 2.93 -8.27
C GLU A 50 17.71 3.08 -7.66
N MET A 51 17.14 1.96 -7.21
CA MET A 51 15.85 1.92 -6.54
C MET A 51 15.97 1.17 -5.22
N GLN A 52 15.44 1.77 -4.16
CA GLN A 52 15.30 1.16 -2.85
C GLN A 52 13.82 1.11 -2.50
N ALA A 53 13.29 -0.10 -2.30
CA ALA A 53 11.93 -0.30 -1.82
C ALA A 53 11.96 -0.66 -0.33
N LEU A 54 11.18 0.08 0.47
CA LEU A 54 11.00 -0.14 1.89
C LEU A 54 9.58 -0.59 2.17
N ALA A 55 9.42 -1.87 2.51
CA ALA A 55 8.15 -2.47 2.89
C ALA A 55 7.78 -2.17 4.35
N CYS A 56 6.59 -2.60 4.76
CA CYS A 56 6.14 -2.48 6.14
C CYS A 56 7.01 -3.31 7.10
N PRO A 57 7.30 -2.79 8.29
CA PRO A 57 8.03 -3.53 9.30
C PRO A 57 7.20 -4.72 9.80
N LEU A 58 7.86 -5.83 10.13
CA LEU A 58 7.23 -6.94 10.85
C LEU A 58 7.12 -6.56 12.32
N SER A 59 5.91 -6.21 12.76
CA SER A 59 5.61 -5.88 14.15
C SER A 59 4.94 -7.04 14.87
N HIS A 60 5.42 -7.36 16.06
CA HIS A 60 4.85 -8.38 16.94
C HIS A 60 4.61 -7.79 18.33
N CYS A 61 3.57 -8.28 19.02
CA CYS A 61 3.35 -7.93 20.42
C CYS A 61 4.31 -8.70 21.32
N ALA A 62 4.86 -8.03 22.34
CA ALA A 62 5.56 -8.73 23.43
C ALA A 62 4.58 -9.55 24.30
N GLY A 63 3.35 -9.07 24.47
CA GLY A 63 2.25 -9.73 25.16
C GLY A 63 1.18 -10.27 24.21
N THR A 64 -0.09 -10.18 24.62
CA THR A 64 -1.20 -10.74 23.84
C THR A 64 -1.66 -9.79 22.72
N GLN A 65 -1.73 -10.32 21.50
CA GLN A 65 -2.38 -9.64 20.38
C GLN A 65 -3.91 -9.72 20.53
N ILE A 66 -4.55 -8.56 20.67
CA ILE A 66 -6.01 -8.45 20.82
C ILE A 66 -6.71 -8.00 19.54
N GLY A 67 -5.94 -7.63 18.52
CA GLY A 67 -6.47 -7.21 17.23
C GLY A 67 -5.36 -6.95 16.22
N TYR A 68 -5.78 -6.49 15.05
CA TYR A 68 -4.89 -6.08 13.97
C TYR A 68 -5.48 -4.83 13.33
N HIS A 69 -4.69 -3.77 13.23
CA HIS A 69 -5.07 -2.56 12.52
C HIS A 69 -4.43 -2.61 11.13
N GLU A 70 -5.20 -2.31 10.09
CA GLU A 70 -4.72 -2.13 8.72
C GLU A 70 -5.64 -1.12 8.00
N ASP A 71 -5.06 -0.12 7.35
CA ASP A 71 -5.80 0.84 6.52
C ASP A 71 -5.17 0.96 5.13
N LYS A 72 -5.61 0.10 4.21
CA LYS A 72 -5.16 0.09 2.81
C LYS A 72 -5.55 1.35 2.01
N THR A 73 -6.33 2.27 2.59
CA THR A 73 -6.68 3.54 1.94
C THR A 73 -5.63 4.63 2.15
N LYS A 74 -4.67 4.41 3.05
CA LYS A 74 -3.58 5.34 3.35
C LYS A 74 -2.35 5.06 2.50
N VAL A 75 -1.40 5.99 2.54
CA VAL A 75 -0.07 5.84 1.93
C VAL A 75 0.93 5.33 2.98
N TYR A 76 2.05 4.76 2.53
CA TYR A 76 3.10 4.32 3.45
C TYR A 76 3.64 5.50 4.30
N PRO A 77 3.89 5.31 5.61
CA PRO A 77 3.80 4.06 6.38
C PRO A 77 2.42 3.79 7.00
N ASP A 78 1.45 4.68 6.85
CA ASP A 78 0.15 4.60 7.53
C ASP A 78 -0.73 3.44 7.02
N CYS A 79 -0.48 2.94 5.81
CA CYS A 79 -1.11 1.72 5.32
C CYS A 79 -0.54 0.43 5.92
N CYS A 80 0.54 0.51 6.70
CA CYS A 80 1.16 -0.67 7.28
C CYS A 80 0.30 -1.25 8.39
N GLY A 81 -0.05 -2.53 8.22
CA GLY A 81 -0.75 -3.26 9.26
C GLY A 81 0.14 -3.49 10.48
N HIS A 82 -0.44 -3.34 11.67
CA HIS A 82 0.25 -3.61 12.92
C HIS A 82 -0.69 -4.29 13.93
N PRO A 83 -0.16 -5.18 14.80
CA PRO A 83 -0.97 -5.79 15.83
C PRO A 83 -1.36 -4.75 16.89
N ILE A 84 -2.56 -4.91 17.45
CA ILE A 84 -2.98 -4.17 18.63
C ILE A 84 -2.62 -5.02 19.83
N CYS A 85 -1.72 -4.52 20.66
CA CYS A 85 -1.17 -5.25 21.80
C CYS A 85 -1.87 -4.83 23.09
N LYS A 86 -2.19 -5.81 23.93
CA LYS A 86 -2.55 -5.57 25.32
C LYS A 86 -1.32 -5.84 26.18
N GLU A 87 -0.93 -4.83 26.97
CA GLU A 87 0.07 -5.01 28.03
C GLU A 87 -0.52 -5.91 29.12
N GLU A 88 0.29 -6.84 29.63
CA GLU A 88 -0.11 -7.77 30.70
C GLU A 88 -0.28 -7.06 32.04
#